data_AF-A0A519RXF3-F1
#
_entry.id   AF-A0A519RXF3-F1
#
_cell.length_a   1.000
_cell.length_b   1.000
_cell.length_c   1.000
_cell.angle_alpha   90.00
_cell.angle_beta   90.00
_cell.angle_gamma   90.00
#
_symmetry.space_group_name_H-M   'P 1'
#
loop_
_entity.id
_entity.type
_entity.pdbx_description
1 polymer ?
#
loop_
_entity_poly.entity_id
_entity_poly.type
_entity_poly.pdbx_seq_one_letter_code
_entity_poly.pdbx_strand_id
1 'polypeptide(L)'
;MQKRLLTTLLILFVGLDLAFTFWRNYNLPLDGDLAAVVLPSPWYTQVLHDPFGWAVISRNEVYAATNRFFVHAETGLYWKVVPRLLRHVVDPIRSLYLASALFNTLVQAALIFVLAKYIELASDAPRGRFWLIAALLVPLFQTAAGSYEQIGVTDRAVNYTFAYALAMLLVLGLLWPFV
;
A
#
# COMPACT_ATOMS: atom_id res chain seq x y z
N MET A 1 19.84 -18.96 -25.51
CA MET A 1 18.47 -18.41 -25.50
C MET A 1 18.46 -17.10 -24.70
N GLN A 2 18.35 -16.02 -25.47
CA GLN A 2 18.16 -14.60 -25.18
C GLN A 2 17.96 -14.14 -23.72
N LYS A 3 19.03 -13.64 -23.06
CA LYS A 3 18.92 -12.85 -21.81
C LYS A 3 17.88 -11.73 -21.92
N ARG A 4 17.81 -11.09 -23.10
CA ARG A 4 16.79 -10.09 -23.42
C ARG A 4 15.36 -10.66 -23.35
N LEU A 5 15.12 -11.84 -23.91
CA LEU A 5 13.81 -12.50 -23.83
C LEU A 5 13.44 -12.81 -22.38
N LEU A 6 14.39 -13.36 -21.59
CA LEU A 6 14.14 -13.63 -20.17
C LEU A 6 13.78 -12.34 -19.42
N THR A 7 14.54 -11.25 -19.61
CA THR A 7 14.23 -9.96 -18.99
C THR A 7 12.86 -9.44 -19.43
N THR A 8 12.52 -9.54 -20.72
CA THR A 8 11.18 -9.16 -21.22
C THR A 8 10.08 -9.99 -20.57
N LEU A 9 10.27 -11.30 -20.43
CA LEU A 9 9.30 -12.18 -19.76
C LEU A 9 9.13 -11.83 -18.28
N LEU A 10 10.22 -11.50 -17.58
CA LEU A 10 10.16 -11.08 -16.17
C LEU A 10 9.46 -9.73 -16.00
N ILE A 11 9.76 -8.75 -16.88
CA ILE A 11 9.06 -7.46 -16.90
C ILE A 11 7.57 -7.67 -17.16
N LEU A 12 7.23 -8.51 -18.15
CA LEU A 12 5.85 -8.82 -18.48
C LEU A 12 5.15 -9.50 -17.30
N PHE A 13 5.81 -10.45 -16.63
CA PHE A 13 5.27 -11.14 -15.46
C PHE A 13 4.94 -10.15 -14.33
N VAL A 14 5.88 -9.27 -13.96
CA VAL A 14 5.63 -8.24 -12.92
C VAL A 14 4.56 -7.25 -13.37
N GLY A 15 4.56 -6.84 -14.64
CA GLY A 15 3.55 -5.93 -15.18
C GLY A 15 2.14 -6.53 -15.19
N LEU A 16 2.00 -7.79 -15.58
CA LEU A 16 0.74 -8.53 -15.54
C LEU A 16 0.26 -8.73 -14.11
N ASP A 17 1.16 -8.96 -13.17
CA ASP A 17 0.85 -9.06 -11.75
C ASP A 17 0.25 -7.75 -11.21
N LEU A 18 0.90 -6.62 -11.48
CA LEU A 18 0.40 -5.30 -11.08
C LEU A 18 -0.95 -4.98 -11.73
N ALA A 19 -1.14 -5.36 -13.00
CA ALA A 19 -2.43 -5.22 -13.69
C ALA A 19 -3.51 -6.10 -13.05
N PHE A 20 -3.15 -7.31 -12.60
CA PHE A 20 -4.07 -8.19 -11.87
C PHE A 20 -4.42 -7.62 -10.50
N THR A 21 -3.45 -7.11 -9.73
CA THR A 21 -3.71 -6.39 -8.47
C THR A 21 -4.66 -5.22 -8.69
N PHE A 22 -4.42 -4.42 -9.73
CA PHE A 22 -5.26 -3.28 -10.07
C PHE A 22 -6.69 -3.73 -10.37
N TRP A 23 -6.84 -4.67 -11.31
CA TRP A 23 -8.15 -5.19 -11.71
C TRP A 23 -8.90 -5.75 -10.51
N ARG A 24 -8.23 -6.48 -9.64
CA ARG A 24 -8.86 -7.05 -8.46
C ARG A 24 -9.33 -5.98 -7.49
N ASN A 25 -8.45 -5.05 -7.09
CA ASN A 25 -8.81 -4.00 -6.14
C ASN A 25 -9.89 -3.06 -6.68
N TYR A 26 -9.96 -2.90 -8.00
CA TYR A 26 -11.04 -2.17 -8.66
C TYR A 26 -12.41 -2.85 -8.49
N ASN A 27 -12.43 -4.18 -8.37
CA ASN A 27 -13.66 -4.98 -8.24
C ASN A 27 -13.95 -5.43 -6.80
N LEU A 28 -13.10 -5.09 -5.83
CA LEU A 28 -13.34 -5.41 -4.42
C LEU A 28 -14.24 -4.37 -3.76
N PRO A 29 -15.14 -4.77 -2.85
CA PRO A 29 -15.91 -3.83 -2.04
C PRO A 29 -14.97 -2.99 -1.18
N LEU A 30 -15.31 -1.71 -1.01
CA LEU A 30 -14.60 -0.83 -0.09
C LEU A 30 -15.07 -1.14 1.35
N ASP A 31 -14.13 -1.55 2.20
CA ASP A 31 -14.40 -2.00 3.57
C ASP A 31 -13.25 -1.61 4.53
N GLY A 32 -13.23 -2.17 5.75
CA GLY A 32 -12.14 -2.08 6.73
C GLY A 32 -12.18 -0.84 7.61
N ASP A 33 -13.36 -0.35 7.98
CA ASP A 33 -13.60 0.94 8.66
C ASP A 33 -13.34 2.19 7.81
N LEU A 34 -13.21 2.06 6.48
CA LEU A 34 -12.83 3.17 5.60
C LEU A 34 -13.72 4.40 5.80
N ALA A 35 -15.04 4.19 5.83
CA ALA A 35 -16.01 5.26 6.02
C ALA A 35 -15.81 5.97 7.36
N ALA A 36 -15.65 5.21 8.45
CA ALA A 36 -15.47 5.74 9.79
C ALA A 36 -14.15 6.50 9.97
N VAL A 37 -13.13 6.22 9.15
CA VAL A 37 -11.84 6.94 9.14
C VAL A 37 -11.91 8.21 8.28
N VAL A 38 -12.44 8.10 7.06
CA VAL A 38 -12.49 9.22 6.09
C VAL A 38 -13.50 10.29 6.52
N LEU A 39 -14.64 9.86 7.05
CA LEU A 39 -15.64 10.69 7.72
C LEU A 39 -15.61 10.31 9.20
N PRO A 40 -14.72 10.95 9.99
CA PRO A 40 -14.39 10.50 11.34
C PRO A 40 -15.64 10.28 12.19
N SER A 41 -15.91 9.02 12.53
CA SER A 41 -16.91 8.68 13.55
C SER A 41 -16.51 9.27 14.90
N PRO A 42 -17.43 9.44 15.85
CA PRO A 42 -17.11 10.01 17.17
C PRO A 42 -15.93 9.32 17.87
N TRP A 43 -15.82 7.99 17.76
CA TRP A 43 -14.75 7.21 18.36
C TRP A 43 -13.37 7.34 17.67
N TYR A 44 -13.32 7.79 16.42
CA TYR A 44 -12.09 8.10 15.69
C TYR A 44 -11.80 9.61 15.61
N THR A 45 -12.65 10.46 16.18
CA THR A 45 -12.41 11.91 16.15
C THR A 45 -11.22 12.27 17.05
N GLN A 46 -11.12 11.66 18.23
CA GLN A 46 -10.06 11.97 19.20
C GLN A 46 -8.65 11.66 18.68
N VAL A 47 -8.48 10.59 17.89
CA VAL A 47 -7.15 10.25 17.33
C VAL A 47 -6.59 11.37 16.47
N LEU A 48 -7.45 12.13 15.77
CA LEU A 48 -7.07 13.26 14.92
C LEU A 48 -6.72 14.53 15.72
N HIS A 49 -6.92 14.53 17.03
CA HIS A 49 -6.57 15.63 17.93
C HIS A 49 -5.36 15.33 18.82
N ASP A 50 -4.80 14.13 18.75
CA ASP A 50 -3.63 13.74 19.52
C ASP A 50 -2.61 13.00 18.63
N PRO A 51 -1.78 13.75 17.87
CA PRO A 51 -0.93 13.18 16.83
C PRO A 51 0.16 12.24 17.34
N PHE A 52 0.58 12.41 18.58
CA PHE A 52 1.64 11.62 19.21
C PHE A 52 1.12 10.73 20.35
N GLY A 53 -0.20 10.67 20.57
CA GLY A 53 -0.79 9.89 21.65
C GLY A 53 -0.43 10.39 23.06
N TRP A 54 -0.08 11.67 23.19
CA TRP A 54 0.39 12.23 24.45
C TRP A 54 -0.70 12.27 25.52
N ALA A 55 -1.97 12.42 25.13
CA ALA A 55 -3.10 12.44 26.04
C ALA A 55 -3.27 11.10 26.77
N VAL A 56 -3.00 9.99 26.08
CA VAL A 56 -3.06 8.65 26.69
C VAL A 56 -1.95 8.47 27.72
N ILE A 57 -0.75 8.98 27.45
CA ILE A 57 0.38 8.87 28.37
C ILE A 57 0.22 9.82 29.57
N SER A 58 -0.13 11.07 29.30
CA SER A 58 -0.12 12.14 30.32
C SER A 58 -1.42 12.25 31.13
N ARG A 59 -2.56 11.87 30.54
CA ARG A 59 -3.90 12.03 31.14
C ARG A 59 -4.67 10.71 31.28
N ASN A 60 -4.07 9.58 30.89
CA ASN A 60 -4.71 8.27 30.93
C ASN A 60 -6.03 8.24 30.13
N GLU A 61 -6.11 9.01 29.04
CA GLU A 61 -7.26 9.00 28.14
C GLU A 61 -7.37 7.65 27.40
N VAL A 62 -8.59 7.25 27.05
CA VAL A 62 -8.86 6.03 26.28
C VAL A 62 -9.71 6.38 25.08
N TYR A 63 -9.20 6.10 23.88
CA TYR A 63 -9.91 6.29 22.62
C TYR A 63 -9.39 5.32 21.56
N ALA A 64 -10.18 5.08 20.50
CA ALA A 64 -9.82 4.10 19.49
C ALA A 64 -8.61 4.55 18.65
N ALA A 65 -7.82 3.57 18.20
CA ALA A 65 -6.70 3.79 17.27
C ALA A 65 -5.63 4.79 17.75
N THR A 66 -5.35 4.84 19.05
CA THR A 66 -4.48 5.82 19.73
C THR A 66 -3.15 6.15 19.04
N ASN A 67 -2.51 5.19 18.38
CA ASN A 67 -1.22 5.34 17.72
C ASN A 67 -1.32 5.49 16.19
N ARG A 68 -2.50 5.80 15.64
CA ARG A 68 -2.77 5.78 14.20
C ARG A 68 -3.13 7.14 13.62
N PHE A 69 -2.76 8.25 14.28
CA PHE A 69 -3.03 9.60 13.77
C PHE A 69 -2.63 9.76 12.30
N PHE A 70 -1.37 9.46 11.96
CA PHE A 70 -0.85 9.65 10.61
C PHE A 70 -1.60 8.80 9.58
N VAL A 71 -1.90 7.54 9.93
CA VAL A 71 -2.69 6.65 9.07
C VAL A 71 -4.08 7.24 8.82
N HIS A 72 -4.77 7.74 9.85
CA HIS A 72 -6.10 8.33 9.70
C HIS A 72 -6.06 9.64 8.91
N ALA A 73 -5.08 10.49 9.18
CA ALA A 73 -4.91 11.77 8.51
C ALA A 73 -4.60 11.58 7.02
N GLU A 74 -3.66 10.70 6.67
CA GLU A 74 -3.29 10.39 5.29
C GLU A 74 -4.41 9.71 4.52
N THR A 75 -5.07 8.72 5.15
CA THR A 75 -6.24 8.05 4.56
C THR A 75 -7.35 9.08 4.27
N GLY A 76 -7.68 9.91 5.26
CA GLY A 76 -8.68 10.96 5.12
C GLY A 76 -8.34 11.96 4.02
N LEU A 77 -7.08 12.40 3.92
CA LEU A 77 -6.60 13.31 2.89
C LEU A 77 -6.71 12.67 1.49
N TYR A 78 -6.18 11.45 1.34
CA TYR A 78 -6.19 10.73 0.07
C TYR A 78 -7.61 10.55 -0.46
N TRP A 79 -8.52 10.05 0.38
CA TRP A 79 -9.90 9.75 -0.02
C TRP A 79 -10.76 11.00 -0.25
N LYS A 80 -10.38 12.16 0.31
CA LYS A 80 -11.06 13.44 0.03
C LYS A 80 -10.54 14.11 -1.25
N VAL A 81 -9.31 13.82 -1.68
CA VAL A 81 -8.66 14.49 -2.81
C VAL A 81 -8.70 13.62 -4.07
N VAL A 82 -8.19 12.40 -4.02
CA VAL A 82 -7.92 11.59 -5.22
C VAL A 82 -9.19 11.17 -5.95
N PRO A 83 -10.25 10.66 -5.30
CA PRO A 83 -11.51 10.38 -6.00
C PRO A 83 -12.13 11.63 -6.65
N ARG A 84 -11.98 12.81 -6.04
CA ARG A 84 -12.48 14.07 -6.62
C ARG A 84 -11.73 14.48 -7.87
N LEU A 85 -10.45 14.14 -7.99
CA LEU A 85 -9.69 14.34 -9.23
C LEU A 85 -10.13 13.33 -10.30
N LEU A 86 -10.28 12.06 -9.90
CA LEU A 86 -10.65 10.98 -10.83
C LEU A 86 -12.08 11.09 -11.35
N ARG A 87 -13.00 11.71 -10.61
CA ARG A 87 -14.39 11.93 -11.08
C ARG A 87 -14.50 12.83 -12.31
N HIS A 88 -13.42 13.52 -12.70
CA HIS A 88 -13.37 14.25 -13.96
C HIS A 88 -13.24 13.32 -15.19
N VAL A 89 -12.88 12.05 -14.97
CA VAL A 89 -12.69 11.04 -16.02
C VAL A 89 -13.74 9.93 -15.93
N VAL A 90 -14.17 9.56 -14.72
CA VAL A 90 -15.16 8.49 -14.48
C VAL A 90 -16.29 8.98 -13.58
N ASP A 91 -17.39 8.24 -13.47
CA ASP A 91 -18.47 8.61 -12.55
C ASP A 91 -18.03 8.57 -11.07
N PRO A 92 -18.75 9.26 -10.16
CA PRO A 92 -18.34 9.39 -8.76
C PRO A 92 -18.14 8.06 -8.03
N ILE A 93 -18.95 7.04 -8.31
CA ILE A 93 -18.83 5.74 -7.64
C ILE A 93 -17.59 5.05 -8.17
N ARG A 94 -17.42 4.92 -9.48
CA ARG A 94 -16.22 4.31 -10.08
C ARG A 94 -14.93 5.04 -9.70
N SER A 95 -15.00 6.35 -9.44
CA SER A 95 -13.83 7.12 -8.99
C SER A 95 -13.27 6.62 -7.65
N LEU A 96 -14.12 6.12 -6.76
CA LEU A 96 -13.71 5.56 -5.46
C LEU A 96 -12.98 4.22 -5.63
N TYR A 97 -13.55 3.33 -6.44
CA TYR A 97 -12.93 2.02 -6.74
C TYR A 97 -11.63 2.20 -7.53
N LEU A 98 -11.59 3.14 -8.46
CA LEU A 98 -10.38 3.50 -9.19
C LEU A 98 -9.30 4.05 -8.26
N ALA A 99 -9.65 4.91 -7.30
CA ALA A 99 -8.71 5.42 -6.31
C ALA A 99 -8.14 4.30 -5.43
N SER A 100 -8.97 3.33 -5.03
CA SER A 100 -8.52 2.15 -4.27
C SER A 100 -7.54 1.30 -5.09
N ALA A 101 -7.90 0.99 -6.34
CA ALA A 101 -7.08 0.18 -7.23
C ALA A 101 -5.72 0.82 -7.49
N LEU A 102 -5.71 2.12 -7.82
CA LEU A 102 -4.48 2.88 -8.03
C LEU A 102 -3.61 2.90 -6.79
N PHE A 103 -4.18 3.17 -5.61
CA PHE A 103 -3.41 3.23 -4.37
C PHE A 103 -2.70 1.89 -4.09
N ASN A 104 -3.46 0.79 -4.08
CA ASN A 104 -2.90 -0.53 -3.80
C ASN A 104 -1.82 -0.93 -4.81
N THR A 105 -2.07 -0.73 -6.10
CA THR A 105 -1.12 -1.08 -7.15
C THR A 105 0.15 -0.23 -7.09
N LEU A 106 0.03 1.07 -6.82
CA LEU A 106 1.18 1.97 -6.71
C LEU A 106 2.03 1.65 -5.48
N VAL A 107 1.41 1.38 -4.32
CA VAL A 107 2.13 0.97 -3.11
C VAL A 107 2.83 -0.37 -3.32
N GLN A 108 2.15 -1.36 -3.92
CA GLN A 108 2.77 -2.64 -4.28
C GLN A 108 3.96 -2.45 -5.23
N ALA A 109 3.79 -1.67 -6.31
CA ALA A 109 4.86 -1.43 -7.27
C ALA A 109 6.06 -0.73 -6.62
N ALA A 110 5.83 0.26 -5.77
CA ALA A 110 6.87 0.98 -5.04
C ALA A 110 7.59 0.05 -4.05
N LEU A 111 6.87 -0.80 -3.32
CA LEU A 111 7.48 -1.77 -2.42
C LEU A 111 8.32 -2.81 -3.15
N ILE A 112 7.80 -3.39 -4.26
CA ILE A 112 8.57 -4.31 -5.09
C ILE A 112 9.85 -3.65 -5.58
N PHE A 113 9.77 -2.40 -6.05
CA PHE A 113 10.93 -1.65 -6.52
C PHE A 113 11.95 -1.44 -5.40
N VAL A 114 11.53 -0.89 -4.25
CA VAL A 114 12.41 -0.58 -3.13
C VAL A 114 13.06 -1.86 -2.59
N LEU A 115 12.29 -2.91 -2.32
CA LEU A 115 12.80 -4.19 -1.83
C LEU A 115 13.77 -4.84 -2.82
N ALA A 116 13.42 -4.86 -4.12
CA ALA A 116 14.30 -5.44 -5.13
C ALA A 116 15.63 -4.68 -5.19
N LYS A 117 15.62 -3.36 -4.96
CA LYS A 117 16.85 -2.58 -4.87
C LYS A 117 17.64 -2.81 -3.59
N TYR A 118 16.99 -2.88 -2.43
CA TYR A 118 17.64 -3.26 -1.19
C TYR A 118 18.38 -4.59 -1.34
N ILE A 119 17.73 -5.59 -1.94
CA ILE A 119 18.33 -6.91 -2.20
C ILE A 119 19.47 -6.80 -3.22
N GLU A 120 19.31 -6.03 -4.30
CA GLU A 120 20.36 -5.82 -5.30
C GLU A 120 21.59 -5.11 -4.70
N LEU A 121 21.41 -4.16 -3.78
CA LEU A 121 22.49 -3.47 -3.08
C LEU A 121 23.18 -4.34 -2.03
N ALA A 122 22.40 -5.11 -1.27
CA ALA A 122 22.91 -5.99 -0.22
C ALA A 122 23.59 -7.26 -0.76
N SER A 123 23.40 -7.58 -2.04
CA SER A 123 24.00 -8.75 -2.66
C SER A 123 25.21 -8.36 -3.50
N ASP A 124 26.25 -9.20 -3.51
CA ASP A 124 27.34 -9.15 -4.52
C ASP A 124 26.85 -9.56 -5.93
N ALA A 125 25.53 -9.49 -6.18
CA ALA A 125 24.94 -9.90 -7.41
C ALA A 125 25.39 -8.97 -8.55
N PRO A 126 25.75 -9.51 -9.73
CA PRO A 126 26.07 -8.69 -10.87
C PRO A 126 24.86 -7.82 -11.26
N ARG A 127 25.12 -6.52 -11.46
CA ARG A 127 24.12 -5.51 -11.87
C ARG A 127 23.22 -6.06 -12.98
N GLY A 128 21.90 -5.94 -12.81
CA GLY A 128 20.92 -6.34 -13.83
C GLY A 128 20.09 -7.58 -13.49
N ARG A 129 20.12 -8.06 -12.24
CA ARG A 129 19.17 -9.08 -11.73
C ARG A 129 17.90 -8.48 -11.11
N PHE A 130 17.76 -7.17 -11.10
CA PHE A 130 16.59 -6.45 -10.57
C PHE A 130 15.24 -7.10 -10.93
N TRP A 131 14.99 -7.38 -12.21
CA TRP A 131 13.71 -7.95 -12.65
C TRP A 131 13.48 -9.40 -12.20
N LEU A 132 14.56 -10.17 -12.00
CA LEU A 132 14.45 -11.50 -11.43
C LEU A 132 14.07 -11.40 -9.95
N ILE A 133 14.73 -10.51 -9.21
CA ILE A 133 14.42 -10.26 -7.80
C ILE A 133 12.97 -9.75 -7.66
N ALA A 134 12.57 -8.77 -8.46
CA ALA A 134 11.22 -8.23 -8.48
C ALA A 134 10.16 -9.32 -8.75
N ALA A 135 10.40 -10.19 -9.74
CA ALA A 135 9.51 -11.31 -10.04
C ALA A 135 9.41 -12.33 -8.89
N LEU A 136 10.50 -12.57 -8.16
CA LEU A 136 10.50 -13.46 -6.99
C LEU A 136 9.77 -12.86 -5.78
N LEU A 137 9.67 -11.53 -5.70
CA LEU A 137 8.95 -10.83 -4.63
C LEU A 137 7.43 -10.79 -4.86
N VAL A 138 6.97 -10.83 -6.11
CA VAL A 138 5.53 -10.75 -6.49
C VAL A 138 4.61 -11.64 -5.64
N PRO A 139 4.93 -12.93 -5.36
CA PRO A 139 4.06 -13.80 -4.55
C PRO A 139 3.72 -13.24 -3.16
N LEU A 140 4.59 -12.42 -2.56
CA LEU A 140 4.37 -11.80 -1.24
C LEU A 140 3.26 -10.74 -1.25
N PHE A 141 2.86 -10.28 -2.43
CA PHE A 141 1.81 -9.27 -2.61
C PHE A 141 0.50 -9.88 -3.13
N GLN A 142 0.45 -11.20 -3.31
CA GLN A 142 -0.77 -11.87 -3.74
C GLN A 142 -1.76 -11.94 -2.59
N THR A 143 -2.92 -11.35 -2.77
CA THR A 143 -4.02 -11.46 -1.81
C THR A 143 -4.96 -12.62 -2.14
N ALA A 144 -4.67 -13.40 -3.20
CA ALA A 144 -5.54 -14.44 -3.75
C ALA A 144 -5.37 -15.75 -2.96
N ALA A 145 -6.39 -16.62 -2.99
CA ALA A 145 -6.31 -17.98 -2.46
C ALA A 145 -5.86 -18.13 -0.98
N GLY A 146 -6.08 -17.10 -0.15
CA GLY A 146 -5.77 -17.14 1.29
C GLY A 146 -4.34 -16.70 1.66
N SER A 147 -3.50 -16.35 0.69
CA SER A 147 -2.11 -15.93 0.95
C SER A 147 -2.00 -14.67 1.82
N TYR A 148 -3.00 -13.77 1.79
CA TYR A 148 -3.03 -12.57 2.65
C TYR A 148 -3.15 -12.89 4.15
N GLU A 149 -3.70 -14.04 4.53
CA GLU A 149 -3.84 -14.42 5.94
C GLU A 149 -2.55 -15.04 6.51
N GLN A 150 -1.59 -15.38 5.66
CA GLN A 150 -0.41 -16.17 6.06
C GLN A 150 0.91 -15.45 5.79
N ILE A 151 1.10 -14.90 4.59
CA ILE A 151 2.39 -14.35 4.13
C ILE A 151 2.26 -13.05 3.32
N GLY A 152 1.03 -12.55 3.13
CA GLY A 152 0.77 -11.39 2.30
C GLY A 152 1.15 -10.08 2.98
N VAL A 153 1.86 -9.24 2.23
CA VAL A 153 2.22 -7.86 2.63
C VAL A 153 1.04 -6.90 2.44
N THR A 154 0.15 -7.22 1.51
CA THR A 154 -1.05 -6.44 1.18
C THR A 154 -2.31 -7.16 1.65
N ASP A 155 -3.34 -6.37 1.97
CA ASP A 155 -4.64 -6.87 2.42
C ASP A 155 -5.73 -6.66 1.35
N ARG A 156 -6.92 -7.20 1.58
CA ARG A 156 -8.12 -6.92 0.78
C ARG A 156 -8.70 -5.54 1.08
N ALA A 157 -8.60 -5.07 2.33
CA ALA A 157 -9.05 -3.75 2.71
C ALA A 157 -7.93 -2.71 2.56
N VAL A 158 -8.19 -1.69 1.75
CA VAL A 158 -7.25 -0.61 1.40
C VAL A 158 -6.68 0.13 2.62
N ASN A 159 -7.41 0.19 3.74
CA ASN A 159 -6.97 0.89 4.95
C ASN A 159 -5.76 0.20 5.59
N TYR A 160 -5.65 -1.12 5.43
CA TYR A 160 -4.47 -1.85 5.87
C TYR A 160 -3.27 -1.63 4.96
N THR A 161 -3.50 -1.33 3.67
CA THR A 161 -2.43 -0.87 2.77
C THR A 161 -1.90 0.49 3.22
N PHE A 162 -2.75 1.42 3.69
CA PHE A 162 -2.29 2.66 4.34
C PHE A 162 -1.52 2.36 5.63
N ALA A 163 -2.10 1.54 6.51
CA ALA A 163 -1.56 1.31 7.84
C ALA A 163 -0.23 0.54 7.86
N TYR A 164 -0.05 -0.40 6.93
CA TYR A 164 1.06 -1.35 6.96
C TYR A 164 1.96 -1.23 5.74
N ALA A 165 1.43 -1.44 4.53
CA ALA A 165 2.26 -1.48 3.33
C ALA A 165 2.90 -0.11 3.02
N LEU A 166 2.12 0.97 3.08
CA LEU A 166 2.63 2.33 2.92
C LEU A 166 3.58 2.70 4.06
N ALA A 167 3.23 2.40 5.31
CA ALA A 167 4.11 2.66 6.46
C ALA A 167 5.47 1.96 6.30
N MET A 168 5.47 0.69 5.86
CA MET A 168 6.69 -0.06 5.56
C MET A 168 7.48 0.59 4.42
N LEU A 169 6.81 1.03 3.35
CA LEU A 169 7.44 1.73 2.24
C LEU A 169 8.13 3.02 2.72
N LEU A 170 7.48 3.79 3.60
CA LEU A 170 8.04 5.03 4.15
C LEU A 170 9.24 4.74 5.06
N VAL A 171 9.17 3.71 5.90
CA VAL A 171 10.31 3.29 6.74
C VAL A 171 11.49 2.85 5.88
N LEU A 172 11.26 2.03 4.85
CA LEU A 172 12.30 1.65 3.90
C LEU A 172 12.84 2.88 3.14
N GLY A 173 11.99 3.84 2.79
CA GLY A 173 12.43 5.09 2.18
C GLY A 173 13.33 5.92 3.11
N LEU A 174 12.95 6.02 4.40
CA LEU A 174 13.74 6.70 5.42
C LEU A 174 15.10 6.02 5.64
N LEU A 175 15.14 4.71 5.60
CA LEU A 175 16.35 3.91 5.80
C LEU A 175 17.24 3.83 4.55
N TRP A 176 16.78 4.32 3.40
CA TRP A 176 17.47 4.20 2.13
C TRP A 176 18.90 4.78 2.13
N PRO A 177 19.18 5.96 2.73
CA PRO A 177 20.52 6.54 2.71
C PRO A 177 21.58 5.75 3.51
N PHE A 178 21.16 4.75 4.29
CA PHE A 178 22.04 3.97 5.17
C PHE A 178 22.44 2.61 4.56
N VAL A 179 22.03 2.34 3.32
CA VAL A 179 22.40 1.14 2.53
C VAL A 179 23.26 1.55 1.35
#